data_AF-H2FVE3-F1
#
_entry.id   AF-H2FVE3-F1
#
_cell.length_a   1.000
_cell.length_b   1.000
_cell.length_c   1.000
_cell.angle_alpha   90.00
_cell.angle_beta   90.00
_cell.angle_gamma   90.00
#
_symmetry.space_group_name_H-M   'P 1'
#
loop_
_entity.id
_entity.type
_entity.pdbx_description
1 polymer ?
#
loop_
_entity_poly.entity_id
_entity_poly.type
_entity_poly.pdbx_seq_one_letter_code
_entity_poly.pdbx_strand_id
1 'polypeptide(L)'
;MGRVLRSLQDADGSLDSERVCVQLVQDCRHAEQHMTGLARQCEQLKQELDATGKQSALLARRHHEQENAVLAALDDNEQAHTLAQALAELENEQEALTARRIYDEKRLGYYRRRWQEAERHYHDLCRQLAMARATRCVRQTMAAIRQHPDVTLVNAKQALAHIRAREQQPQPDEPAPAGDQPRRHSADEVLARLRQQRDARP
;
A
#
# COMPACT_ATOMS: atom_id res chain seq x y z
N MET A 1 -13.14 -8.94 22.27
CA MET A 1 -12.12 -9.81 22.89
C MET A 1 -12.73 -10.91 23.79
N GLY A 2 -13.60 -10.59 24.77
CA GLY A 2 -14.08 -11.60 25.75
C GLY A 2 -15.04 -12.70 25.28
N ARG A 3 -15.59 -12.68 24.05
CA ARG A 3 -16.41 -13.80 23.51
C ARG A 3 -15.56 -14.85 22.78
N VAL A 4 -14.57 -14.39 22.00
CA VAL A 4 -13.64 -15.26 21.26
C VAL A 4 -12.76 -16.07 22.22
N LEU A 5 -12.28 -15.45 23.30
CA LEU A 5 -11.50 -16.17 24.31
C LEU A 5 -12.32 -17.25 25.04
N ARG A 6 -13.62 -17.03 25.26
CA ARG A 6 -14.51 -18.02 25.88
C ARG A 6 -14.84 -19.20 24.96
N SER A 7 -14.91 -18.99 23.64
CA SER A 7 -15.11 -20.10 22.69
C SER A 7 -13.87 -20.99 22.50
N LEU A 8 -12.70 -20.48 22.91
CA LEU A 8 -11.41 -21.17 22.82
C LEU A 8 -11.02 -21.87 24.14
N GLN A 9 -11.87 -21.86 25.16
CA GLN A 9 -11.61 -22.49 26.46
C GLN A 9 -12.19 -23.91 26.51
N ASP A 10 -11.43 -24.83 27.09
CA ASP A 10 -11.85 -26.16 27.51
C ASP A 10 -12.72 -26.10 28.78
N ALA A 11 -13.34 -27.22 29.15
CA ALA A 11 -14.18 -27.33 30.35
C ALA A 11 -13.44 -26.95 31.65
N ASP A 12 -12.11 -27.09 31.67
CA ASP A 12 -11.24 -26.77 32.81
C ASP A 12 -10.78 -25.30 32.82
N GLY A 13 -11.26 -24.47 31.88
CA GLY A 13 -10.89 -23.05 31.75
C GLY A 13 -9.55 -22.79 31.07
N SER A 14 -8.79 -23.84 30.71
CA SER A 14 -7.58 -23.72 29.88
C SER A 14 -7.91 -23.46 28.42
N LEU A 15 -7.03 -22.81 27.67
CA LEU A 15 -7.20 -22.64 26.22
C LEU A 15 -6.99 -23.98 25.48
N ASP A 16 -7.99 -24.38 24.70
CA ASP A 16 -7.95 -25.52 23.78
C ASP A 16 -6.93 -25.23 22.67
N SER A 17 -5.81 -25.95 22.73
CA SER A 17 -4.70 -25.75 21.79
C SER A 17 -5.07 -26.07 20.34
N GLU A 18 -6.05 -26.94 20.09
CA GLU A 18 -6.50 -27.29 18.75
C GLU A 18 -7.37 -26.18 18.17
N ARG A 19 -8.36 -25.69 18.93
CA ARG A 19 -9.18 -24.56 18.51
C ARG A 19 -8.36 -23.29 18.31
N VAL A 20 -7.38 -23.02 19.16
CA VAL A 20 -6.46 -21.88 18.99
C VAL A 20 -5.67 -21.98 17.68
N CYS A 21 -5.15 -23.18 17.34
CA CYS A 21 -4.46 -23.38 16.06
C CYS A 21 -5.40 -23.18 14.86
N VAL A 22 -6.63 -23.69 14.92
CA VAL A 22 -7.62 -23.54 13.84
C VAL A 22 -8.00 -22.07 13.65
N GLN A 23 -8.23 -21.34 14.75
CA GLN A 23 -8.55 -19.91 14.69
C GLN A 23 -7.40 -19.11 14.09
N LEU A 24 -6.15 -19.34 14.51
CA LEU A 24 -4.99 -18.65 13.97
C LEU A 24 -4.79 -18.93 12.46
N VAL A 25 -5.08 -20.14 11.99
CA VAL A 25 -5.07 -20.44 10.55
C VAL A 25 -6.14 -19.65 9.79
N GLN A 26 -7.34 -19.52 10.36
CA GLN A 26 -8.41 -18.71 9.76
C GLN A 26 -8.02 -17.23 9.73
N ASP A 27 -7.45 -16.72 10.82
CA ASP A 27 -6.99 -15.33 10.91
C ASP A 27 -5.86 -15.04 9.92
N CYS A 28 -4.90 -15.96 9.72
CA CYS A 28 -3.89 -15.85 8.67
C CYS A 28 -4.54 -15.75 7.27
N ARG A 29 -5.52 -16.61 6.96
CA ARG A 29 -6.22 -16.56 5.66
C ARG A 29 -6.99 -15.26 5.45
N HIS A 30 -7.66 -14.75 6.48
CA HIS A 30 -8.34 -13.46 6.39
C HIS A 30 -7.36 -12.31 6.17
N ALA A 31 -6.19 -12.34 6.84
CA ALA A 31 -5.14 -11.35 6.66
C ALA A 31 -4.57 -11.38 5.22
N GLU A 32 -4.34 -12.56 4.64
CA GLU A 32 -3.93 -12.72 3.23
C GLU A 32 -4.96 -12.16 2.24
N GLN A 33 -6.25 -12.45 2.47
CA GLN A 33 -7.34 -11.91 1.65
C GLN A 33 -7.40 -10.39 1.73
N HIS A 34 -7.25 -9.83 2.93
CA HIS A 34 -7.20 -8.39 3.14
C HIS A 34 -6.01 -7.74 2.43
N MET A 35 -4.81 -8.33 2.52
CA MET A 35 -3.62 -7.87 1.78
C MET A 35 -3.83 -7.93 0.27
N THR A 36 -4.44 -8.99 -0.24
CA THR A 36 -4.77 -9.13 -1.66
C THR A 36 -5.75 -8.05 -2.12
N GLY A 37 -6.76 -7.73 -1.30
CA GLY A 37 -7.69 -6.63 -1.57
C GLY A 37 -6.99 -5.28 -1.64
N LEU A 38 -6.09 -4.99 -0.69
CA LEU A 38 -5.29 -3.77 -0.68
C LEU A 38 -4.34 -3.68 -1.89
N ALA A 39 -3.72 -4.79 -2.29
CA ALA A 39 -2.85 -4.85 -3.47
C ALA A 39 -3.62 -4.50 -4.76
N ARG A 40 -4.85 -5.04 -4.92
CA ARG A 40 -5.72 -4.69 -6.05
C ARG A 40 -6.08 -3.22 -6.08
N GLN A 41 -6.38 -2.62 -4.91
CA GLN A 41 -6.69 -1.19 -4.81
C GLN A 41 -5.48 -0.32 -5.17
N CYS A 42 -4.28 -0.70 -4.74
CA CYS A 42 -3.04 -0.04 -5.15
C CYS A 42 -2.84 -0.11 -6.66
N GLU A 43 -3.08 -1.27 -7.27
CA GLU A 43 -2.88 -1.47 -8.70
C GLU A 43 -3.88 -0.66 -9.54
N GLN A 44 -5.15 -0.65 -9.13
CA GLN A 44 -6.18 0.19 -9.76
C GLN A 44 -5.78 1.67 -9.70
N LEU A 45 -5.32 2.17 -8.55
CA LEU A 45 -4.91 3.56 -8.42
C LEU A 45 -3.70 3.92 -9.28
N LYS A 46 -2.73 3.01 -9.46
CA LYS A 46 -1.63 3.23 -10.39
C LYS A 46 -2.13 3.39 -11.83
N GLN A 47 -3.08 2.55 -12.25
CA GLN A 47 -3.67 2.63 -13.59
C GLN A 47 -4.43 3.95 -13.78
N GLU A 48 -5.17 4.41 -12.76
CA GLU A 48 -5.85 5.71 -12.77
C GLU A 48 -4.85 6.88 -12.84
N LEU A 49 -3.73 6.81 -12.11
CA LEU A 49 -2.64 7.80 -12.16
C LEU A 49 -1.95 7.82 -13.53
N ASP A 50 -1.69 6.66 -14.13
CA ASP A 50 -1.10 6.56 -15.47
C ASP A 50 -2.03 7.14 -16.54
N ALA A 51 -3.34 6.86 -16.44
CA ALA A 51 -4.34 7.45 -17.33
C ALA A 51 -4.40 8.98 -17.19
N THR A 52 -4.39 9.48 -15.95
CA THR A 52 -4.37 10.91 -15.64
C THR A 52 -3.09 11.58 -16.16
N GLY A 53 -1.94 10.90 -16.05
CA GLY A 53 -0.67 11.36 -16.60
C GLY A 53 -0.69 11.49 -18.12
N LYS A 54 -1.28 10.53 -18.83
CA LYS A 54 -1.46 10.59 -20.29
C LYS A 54 -2.37 11.75 -20.69
N GLN A 55 -3.49 11.95 -19.97
CA GLN A 55 -4.42 13.05 -20.22
C GLN A 55 -3.75 14.42 -20.00
N SER A 56 -2.98 14.57 -18.91
CA SER A 56 -2.21 15.78 -18.62
C SER A 56 -1.21 16.11 -19.73
N ALA A 57 -0.50 15.10 -20.26
CA ALA A 57 0.44 15.30 -21.37
C ALA A 57 -0.25 15.75 -22.67
N LEU A 58 -1.46 15.25 -22.96
CA LEU A 58 -2.25 15.69 -24.11
C LEU A 58 -2.72 17.14 -23.96
N LEU A 59 -3.23 17.50 -22.78
CA LEU A 59 -3.67 18.87 -22.51
C LEU A 59 -2.51 19.86 -22.51
N ALA A 60 -1.31 19.46 -22.09
CA ALA A 60 -0.11 20.31 -22.15
C ALA A 60 0.26 20.68 -23.60
N ARG A 61 0.12 19.75 -24.54
CA ARG A 61 0.34 20.03 -25.98
C ARG A 61 -0.71 21.01 -26.52
N ARG A 62 -1.99 20.77 -26.22
CA ARG A 62 -3.09 21.65 -26.62
C ARG A 62 -2.96 23.06 -26.04
N HIS A 63 -2.56 23.15 -24.77
CA HIS A 63 -2.29 24.44 -24.12
C HIS A 63 -1.21 25.21 -24.86
N HIS A 64 -0.09 24.57 -25.23
CA HIS A 64 0.96 25.23 -26.00
C HIS A 64 0.51 25.67 -27.40
N GLU A 65 -0.26 24.84 -28.10
CA GLU A 65 -0.85 25.21 -29.40
C GLU A 65 -1.78 26.42 -29.28
N GLN A 66 -2.63 26.43 -28.26
CA GLN A 66 -3.59 27.50 -28.01
C GLN A 66 -2.91 28.78 -27.53
N GLU A 67 -1.87 28.69 -26.72
CA GLU A 67 -1.02 29.81 -26.30
C GLU A 67 -0.39 30.50 -27.52
N ASN A 68 0.18 29.72 -28.45
CA ASN A 68 0.73 30.26 -29.70
C ASN A 68 -0.34 30.91 -30.58
N ALA A 69 -1.55 30.35 -30.63
CA ALA A 69 -2.67 30.92 -31.37
C ALA A 69 -3.14 32.27 -30.78
N VAL A 70 -3.19 32.39 -29.45
CA VAL A 70 -3.48 33.66 -28.77
C VAL A 70 -2.42 34.70 -29.10
N LEU A 71 -1.13 34.33 -29.03
CA LEU A 71 -0.02 35.24 -29.36
C LEU A 71 -0.08 35.74 -30.81
N ALA A 72 -0.46 34.89 -31.76
CA ALA A 72 -0.60 35.25 -33.17
C ALA A 72 -1.82 36.13 -33.46
N ALA A 73 -2.86 36.04 -32.64
CA ALA A 73 -4.11 36.80 -32.81
C ALA A 73 -4.10 38.15 -32.09
N LEU A 74 -3.02 38.53 -31.39
CA LEU A 74 -2.96 39.75 -30.55
C LEU A 74 -3.26 41.05 -31.30
N ASP A 75 -3.09 41.08 -32.63
CA ASP A 75 -3.40 42.25 -33.46
C ASP A 75 -4.91 42.40 -33.76
N ASP A 76 -5.71 41.35 -33.52
CA ASP A 76 -7.17 41.35 -33.61
C ASP A 76 -7.78 41.10 -32.22
N ASN A 77 -8.28 42.17 -31.59
CA ASN A 77 -8.80 42.15 -30.22
C ASN A 77 -9.96 41.17 -30.00
N GLU A 78 -10.87 40.99 -30.97
CA GLU A 78 -12.01 40.08 -30.79
C GLU A 78 -11.58 38.62 -30.88
N GLN A 79 -10.70 38.31 -31.85
CA GLN A 79 -10.18 36.97 -32.04
C GLN A 79 -9.22 36.57 -30.90
N ALA A 80 -8.37 37.48 -30.44
CA ALA A 80 -7.50 37.27 -29.28
C ALA A 80 -8.32 36.96 -28.01
N HIS A 81 -9.41 37.70 -27.78
CA HIS A 81 -10.21 37.50 -26.58
C HIS A 81 -10.90 36.14 -26.55
N THR A 82 -11.43 35.69 -27.68
CA THR A 82 -12.08 34.38 -27.80
C THR A 82 -11.08 33.23 -27.58
N LEU A 83 -9.88 33.34 -28.16
CA LEU A 83 -8.83 32.33 -27.98
C LEU A 83 -8.29 32.29 -26.55
N ALA A 84 -8.20 33.43 -25.88
CA ALA A 84 -7.79 33.54 -24.49
C ALA A 84 -8.80 32.90 -23.53
N GLN A 85 -10.11 33.00 -23.80
CA GLN A 85 -11.14 32.30 -23.02
C GLN A 85 -10.98 30.77 -23.11
N ALA A 86 -10.77 30.24 -24.32
CA ALA A 86 -10.53 28.82 -24.52
C ALA A 86 -9.21 28.35 -23.85
N LEU A 87 -8.17 29.18 -23.82
CA LEU A 87 -6.93 28.88 -23.09
C LEU A 87 -7.17 28.80 -21.58
N ALA A 88 -7.97 29.71 -21.03
CA ALA A 88 -8.31 29.70 -19.61
C ALA A 88 -9.11 28.45 -19.21
N GLU A 89 -10.02 27.97 -20.06
CA GLU A 89 -10.72 26.70 -19.84
C GLU A 89 -9.75 25.51 -19.79
N LEU A 90 -8.77 25.46 -20.71
CA LEU A 90 -7.73 24.41 -20.71
C LEU A 90 -6.86 24.45 -19.45
N GLU A 91 -6.50 25.63 -18.96
CA GLU A 91 -5.73 25.79 -17.71
C GLU A 91 -6.52 25.30 -16.50
N ASN A 92 -7.81 25.62 -16.43
CA ASN A 92 -8.70 25.13 -15.37
C ASN A 92 -8.80 23.59 -15.37
N GLU A 93 -8.91 22.97 -16.55
CA GLU A 93 -8.90 21.51 -16.69
C GLU A 93 -7.58 20.89 -16.23
N GLN A 94 -6.44 21.51 -16.56
CA GLN A 94 -5.12 21.06 -16.11
C GLN A 94 -4.96 21.16 -14.58
N GLU A 95 -5.46 22.24 -13.97
CA GLU A 95 -5.41 22.40 -12.52
C GLU A 95 -6.30 21.37 -11.82
N ALA A 96 -7.50 21.11 -12.34
CA ALA A 96 -8.40 20.07 -11.84
C ALA A 96 -7.75 18.68 -11.90
N LEU A 97 -7.09 18.33 -13.01
CA LEU A 97 -6.37 17.07 -13.16
C LEU A 97 -5.16 16.98 -12.23
N THR A 98 -4.44 18.08 -12.03
CA THR A 98 -3.31 18.13 -11.09
C THR A 98 -3.78 17.90 -9.66
N ALA A 99 -4.88 18.56 -9.26
CA ALA A 99 -5.49 18.35 -7.95
C ALA A 99 -5.96 16.89 -7.77
N ARG A 100 -6.56 16.30 -8.80
CA ARG A 100 -6.99 14.90 -8.79
C ARG A 100 -5.80 13.95 -8.64
N ARG A 101 -4.74 14.16 -9.42
CA ARG A 101 -3.51 13.38 -9.35
C ARG A 101 -2.88 13.41 -7.96
N ILE A 102 -2.76 14.59 -7.35
CA ILE A 102 -2.22 14.74 -5.98
C ILE A 102 -3.09 13.96 -4.97
N TYR A 103 -4.42 14.00 -5.13
CA TYR A 103 -5.32 13.25 -4.29
C TYR A 103 -5.11 11.72 -4.43
N ASP A 104 -5.04 11.23 -5.66
CA ASP A 104 -4.85 9.80 -5.94
C ASP A 104 -3.45 9.30 -5.51
N GLU A 105 -2.40 10.13 -5.62
CA GLU A 105 -1.06 9.83 -5.09
C GLU A 105 -1.07 9.70 -3.56
N LYS A 106 -1.76 10.61 -2.85
CA LYS A 106 -1.93 10.50 -1.38
C LYS A 106 -2.68 9.24 -1.00
N ARG A 107 -3.73 8.91 -1.77
CA ARG A 107 -4.55 7.72 -1.55
C ARG A 107 -3.75 6.43 -1.79
N LEU A 108 -2.89 6.41 -2.82
CA LEU A 108 -1.95 5.31 -3.06
C LEU A 108 -0.96 5.16 -1.88
N GLY A 109 -0.40 6.26 -1.38
CA GLY A 109 0.47 6.25 -0.20
C GLY A 109 -0.22 5.76 1.07
N TYR A 110 -1.52 6.05 1.23
CA TYR A 110 -2.33 5.50 2.32
C TYR A 110 -2.49 3.98 2.20
N TYR A 111 -2.89 3.46 1.04
CA TYR A 111 -3.08 2.01 0.87
C TYR A 111 -1.77 1.22 0.97
N ARG A 112 -0.65 1.78 0.50
CA ARG A 112 0.68 1.16 0.67
C ARG A 112 1.06 0.99 2.14
N ARG A 113 0.87 2.03 2.96
CA ARG A 113 1.12 1.94 4.41
C ARG A 113 0.24 0.90 5.07
N ARG A 114 -1.05 0.90 4.75
CA ARG A 114 -2.01 -0.08 5.29
C ARG A 114 -1.70 -1.51 4.85
N TRP A 115 -1.15 -1.69 3.65
CA TRP A 115 -0.68 -3.00 3.18
C TRP A 115 0.52 -3.48 4.00
N GLN A 116 1.52 -2.62 4.25
CA GLN A 116 2.67 -2.94 5.10
C GLN A 116 2.27 -3.27 6.55
N GLU A 117 1.30 -2.54 7.10
CA GLU A 117 0.74 -2.83 8.42
C GLU A 117 0.04 -4.20 8.44
N ALA A 118 -0.74 -4.52 7.40
CA ALA A 118 -1.40 -5.81 7.26
C ALA A 118 -0.39 -6.95 7.08
N GLU A 119 0.70 -6.72 6.37
CA GLU A 119 1.80 -7.66 6.21
C GLU A 119 2.50 -7.96 7.54
N ARG A 120 2.81 -6.93 8.35
CA ARG A 120 3.35 -7.12 9.70
C ARG A 120 2.40 -7.94 10.57
N HIS A 121 1.11 -7.60 10.54
CA HIS A 121 0.10 -8.32 11.29
C HIS A 121 -0.01 -9.79 10.86
N TYR A 122 0.05 -10.07 9.55
CA TYR A 122 0.08 -11.42 9.01
C TYR A 122 1.30 -12.21 9.50
N HIS A 123 2.49 -11.60 9.48
CA HIS A 123 3.71 -12.24 10.01
C HIS A 123 3.64 -12.50 11.51
N ASP A 124 3.04 -11.61 12.29
CA ASP A 124 2.80 -11.81 13.72
C ASP A 124 1.84 -12.99 13.96
N LEU A 125 0.75 -13.10 13.18
CA LEU A 125 -0.17 -14.24 13.24
C LEU A 125 0.53 -15.55 12.88
N CYS A 126 1.37 -15.55 11.84
CA CYS A 126 2.17 -16.73 11.46
C CYS A 126 3.13 -17.16 12.57
N ARG A 127 3.77 -16.20 13.25
CA ARG A 127 4.62 -16.45 14.41
C ARG A 127 3.83 -17.05 15.57
N GLN A 128 2.66 -16.49 15.88
CA GLN A 128 1.77 -17.01 16.92
C GLN A 128 1.29 -18.43 16.59
N LEU A 129 0.97 -18.71 15.33
CA LEU A 129 0.60 -20.04 14.86
C LEU A 129 1.75 -21.05 15.03
N ALA A 130 2.98 -20.67 14.69
CA ALA A 130 4.15 -21.51 14.92
C ALA A 130 4.35 -21.82 16.41
N MET A 131 4.23 -20.81 17.28
CA MET A 131 4.30 -20.99 18.73
C MET A 131 3.18 -21.88 19.28
N ALA A 132 1.94 -21.71 18.79
CA ALA A 132 0.80 -22.52 19.18
C ALA A 132 0.99 -23.99 18.80
N ARG A 133 1.49 -24.25 17.57
CA ARG A 133 1.83 -25.60 17.10
C ARG A 133 2.94 -26.24 17.93
N ALA A 134 4.01 -25.50 18.23
CA ALA A 134 5.10 -25.97 19.08
C ALA A 134 4.59 -26.31 20.50
N THR A 135 3.76 -25.45 21.08
CA THR A 135 3.15 -25.67 22.40
C THR A 135 2.25 -26.90 22.41
N ARG A 136 1.42 -27.09 21.37
CA ARG A 136 0.58 -28.29 21.19
C ARG A 136 1.45 -29.55 21.14
N CYS A 137 2.53 -29.53 20.35
CA CYS A 137 3.46 -30.65 20.21
C CYS A 137 4.08 -31.05 21.57
N VAL A 138 4.56 -30.07 22.35
CA VAL A 138 5.09 -30.32 23.69
C VAL A 138 4.03 -30.92 24.61
N ARG A 139 2.80 -30.38 24.63
CA ARG A 139 1.70 -30.93 25.45
C ARG A 139 1.37 -32.38 25.08
N GLN A 140 1.27 -32.68 23.79
CA GLN A 140 1.01 -34.04 23.28
C GLN A 140 2.14 -34.99 23.65
N THR A 141 3.39 -34.56 23.50
CA THR A 141 4.58 -35.35 23.88
C THR A 141 4.60 -35.62 25.38
N MET A 142 4.34 -34.61 26.22
CA MET A 142 4.24 -34.79 27.68
C MET A 142 3.07 -35.70 28.08
N ALA A 143 1.92 -35.60 27.42
CA ALA A 143 0.80 -36.50 27.65
C ALA A 143 1.15 -37.95 27.29
N ALA A 144 1.82 -38.18 26.15
CA ALA A 144 2.29 -39.50 25.74
C ALA A 144 3.33 -40.08 26.72
N ILE A 145 4.26 -39.26 27.21
CA ILE A 145 5.24 -39.67 28.25
C ILE A 145 4.53 -40.08 29.54
N ARG A 146 3.52 -39.31 29.98
CA ARG A 146 2.73 -39.65 31.18
C ARG A 146 1.95 -40.96 31.01
N GLN A 147 1.50 -41.27 29.79
CA GLN A 147 0.79 -42.50 29.47
C GLN A 147 1.72 -43.71 29.28
N HIS A 148 2.99 -43.48 28.94
CA HIS A 148 3.99 -44.52 28.68
C HIS A 148 5.33 -44.18 29.37
N PRO A 149 5.44 -44.37 30.70
CA PRO A 149 6.61 -43.96 31.49
C PRO A 149 7.91 -44.71 31.15
N ASP A 150 7.82 -45.86 30.47
CA ASP A 150 8.98 -46.72 30.14
C ASP A 150 9.71 -46.33 28.84
N VAL A 151 9.21 -45.34 28.07
CA VAL A 151 9.84 -44.89 26.82
C VAL A 151 10.94 -43.88 27.12
N THR A 152 12.19 -44.35 27.11
CA THR A 152 13.39 -43.54 27.39
C THR A 152 13.55 -42.36 26.40
N LEU A 153 13.96 -41.20 26.96
CA LEU A 153 14.12 -39.87 26.34
C LEU A 153 14.94 -39.78 25.04
N VAL A 154 15.51 -40.90 24.55
CA VAL A 154 16.35 -40.98 23.35
C VAL A 154 15.54 -40.75 22.06
N ASN A 155 14.24 -41.08 22.06
CA ASN A 155 13.37 -40.91 20.89
C ASN A 155 12.89 -39.45 20.66
N ALA A 156 12.83 -38.62 21.71
CA ALA A 156 12.34 -37.24 21.61
C ALA A 156 13.34 -36.28 20.94
N LYS A 157 14.65 -36.53 21.09
CA LYS A 157 15.71 -35.75 20.42
C LYS A 157 15.70 -35.95 18.90
N GLN A 158 15.44 -37.18 18.45
CA GLN A 158 15.40 -37.50 17.02
C GLN A 158 14.15 -36.91 16.34
N ALA A 159 13.01 -36.87 17.04
CA ALA A 159 11.78 -36.22 16.55
C ALA A 159 11.94 -34.70 16.36
N LEU A 160 12.66 -34.02 17.26
CA LEU A 160 12.90 -32.57 17.17
C LEU A 160 13.91 -32.19 16.07
N ALA A 161 14.89 -33.06 15.77
CA ALA A 161 15.88 -32.82 14.72
C ALA A 161 15.26 -32.91 13.31
N HIS A 162 14.33 -33.83 13.10
CA HIS A 162 13.65 -34.02 11.81
C HIS A 162 12.73 -32.85 11.42
N ILE A 163 12.19 -32.13 12.41
CA ILE A 163 11.27 -31.01 12.19
C ILE A 163 12.04 -29.70 11.93
N ARG A 164 13.15 -29.45 12.65
CA ARG A 164 14.00 -28.27 12.44
C ARG A 164 14.68 -28.24 11.06
N ALA A 165 14.96 -29.41 10.49
CA ALA A 165 15.55 -29.52 9.15
C ALA A 165 14.60 -29.07 8.02
N ARG A 166 13.29 -28.94 8.27
CA ARG A 166 12.31 -28.47 7.29
C ARG A 166 12.09 -26.95 7.28
N GLU A 167 12.61 -26.22 8.27
CA GLU A 167 12.28 -24.80 8.48
C GLU A 167 13.40 -23.82 8.06
N GLN A 168 14.48 -24.27 7.43
CA GLN A 168 15.60 -23.40 7.03
C GLN A 168 15.65 -23.16 5.51
N GLN A 169 15.10 -22.03 5.07
CA GLN A 169 15.52 -21.33 3.85
C GLN A 169 15.52 -19.81 4.11
N PRO A 170 16.65 -19.09 3.84
CA PRO A 170 16.76 -17.65 4.09
C PRO A 170 16.76 -16.81 2.80
N GLN A 171 16.28 -15.56 2.85
CA GLN A 171 16.72 -14.38 2.05
C GLN A 171 15.79 -13.16 2.24
N PRO A 172 16.13 -11.92 1.81
CA PRO A 172 17.30 -11.06 2.12
C PRO A 172 16.89 -9.60 2.50
N ASP A 173 17.88 -8.73 2.78
CA ASP A 173 17.78 -7.33 3.27
C ASP A 173 17.70 -6.19 2.19
N GLU A 174 17.22 -5.01 2.66
CA GLU A 174 17.49 -3.59 2.27
C GLU A 174 17.00 -2.98 0.92
N PRO A 175 16.98 -1.62 0.69
CA PRO A 175 17.08 -0.42 1.57
C PRO A 175 16.05 0.73 1.26
N ALA A 176 16.19 1.91 1.90
CA ALA A 176 15.44 3.19 1.67
C ALA A 176 16.34 4.30 1.05
N PRO A 177 15.84 5.36 0.36
CA PRO A 177 15.62 6.66 1.05
C PRO A 177 14.62 7.70 0.42
N ALA A 178 14.26 8.68 1.28
CA ALA A 178 13.96 10.14 1.18
C ALA A 178 13.35 10.87 -0.05
N GLY A 179 12.55 11.92 0.21
CA GLY A 179 12.35 13.07 -0.71
C GLY A 179 11.16 14.02 -0.41
N ASP A 180 11.43 15.33 -0.44
CA ASP A 180 10.63 16.50 0.03
C ASP A 180 9.46 16.97 -0.86
N GLN A 181 8.61 17.86 -0.31
CA GLN A 181 7.42 18.47 -0.95
C GLN A 181 7.70 19.80 -1.68
N PRO A 182 7.05 20.10 -2.83
CA PRO A 182 7.13 21.41 -3.47
C PRO A 182 5.95 22.35 -3.15
N ARG A 183 6.22 23.67 -3.24
CA ARG A 183 5.30 24.81 -3.03
C ARG A 183 4.44 25.11 -4.25
N ARG A 184 3.33 25.81 -4.02
CA ARG A 184 2.35 26.27 -5.02
C ARG A 184 2.58 27.75 -5.39
N HIS A 185 2.27 28.09 -6.63
CA HIS A 185 2.35 29.46 -7.18
C HIS A 185 0.96 30.04 -7.48
N SER A 186 0.82 31.36 -7.40
CA SER A 186 -0.43 32.07 -7.69
C SER A 186 -0.43 32.73 -9.08
N ALA A 187 -1.61 33.09 -9.56
CA ALA A 187 -1.82 33.69 -10.88
C ALA A 187 -1.05 35.01 -11.09
N ASP A 188 -0.86 35.80 -10.03
CA ASP A 188 -0.07 37.04 -10.09
C ASP A 188 1.43 36.77 -10.33
N GLU A 189 1.96 35.66 -9.79
CA GLU A 189 3.34 35.23 -10.02
C GLU A 189 3.55 34.74 -11.45
N VAL A 190 2.55 34.06 -12.03
CA VAL A 190 2.59 33.59 -13.41
C VAL A 190 2.57 34.76 -14.40
N LEU A 191 1.72 35.76 -14.14
CA LEU A 191 1.60 36.97 -14.97
C LEU A 191 2.84 37.87 -14.90
N ALA A 192 3.44 38.03 -13.71
CA ALA A 192 4.69 38.79 -13.57
C ALA A 192 5.84 38.13 -14.34
N ARG A 193 5.95 36.79 -14.29
CA ARG A 193 6.97 36.02 -14.99
C ARG A 193 6.86 36.11 -16.51
N LEU A 194 5.65 35.97 -17.05
CA LEU A 194 5.44 35.99 -18.49
C LEU A 194 5.65 37.38 -19.10
N ARG A 195 5.34 38.45 -18.36
CA ARG A 195 5.66 39.83 -18.78
C ARG A 195 7.18 40.07 -18.84
N GLN A 196 7.92 39.61 -17.84
CA GLN A 196 9.39 39.67 -17.86
C GLN A 196 10.03 38.88 -19.01
N GLN A 197 9.47 37.73 -19.37
CA GLN A 197 9.99 36.93 -20.49
C GLN A 197 9.82 37.59 -21.85
N ARG A 198 8.78 38.41 -22.02
CA ARG A 198 8.50 39.16 -23.24
C ARG A 198 9.40 40.39 -23.37
N ASP A 199 9.61 41.13 -22.28
CA ASP A 199 10.52 42.30 -22.26
C ASP A 199 12.00 41.90 -22.41
N ALA A 200 12.34 40.63 -22.13
CA ALA A 200 13.69 40.08 -22.29
C ALA A 200 14.00 39.54 -23.69
N ARG A 201 13.05 39.60 -24.64
CA ARG A 201 13.30 39.28 -26.05
C ARG A 201 13.48 40.59 -26.84
N PRO A 202 14.65 40.84 -27.46
CA PRO A 202 14.89 42.01 -28.28
C PRO A 202 14.07 42.00 -29.57
#